data_AF-A0A7W9LFS1-F1
#
_entry.id   AF-A0A7W9LFS1-F1
#
_cell.length_a   1.000
_cell.length_b   1.000
_cell.length_c   1.000
_cell.angle_alpha   90.00
_cell.angle_beta   90.00
_cell.angle_gamma   90.00
#
_symmetry.space_group_name_H-M   'P 1'
#
loop_
_entity.id
_entity.type
_entity.pdbx_description
1 polymer ?
#
loop_
_entity_poly.entity_id
_entity_poly.type
_entity_poly.pdbx_seq_one_letter_code
_entity_poly.pdbx_strand_id
1 'polypeptide(L)'
;MSEPERLQRAPQYWPTLVDSYRDHLRRRRAEDPAVPVLHLFNEIKALGYPGSFNLLYRYITQGRVEADRLPISPCRLARLLLTQPDNLKDEHRRLLDDLTTTCPEMIDLAELVRSFADLIRPRDDNADHLDAWIATARATDLPHLHAFIRGLHQDRDAVQAAVTLPFHNGGTEGVNTKTKRIMRQMHGRAGFTLLRHRILLA
;
A
#
# COMPACT_ATOMS: atom_id res chain seq x y z
N MET A 1 13.70 18.36 24.50
CA MET A 1 14.28 17.31 23.64
C MET A 1 13.13 16.56 23.02
N SER A 2 12.88 16.73 21.72
CA SER A 2 11.83 15.98 21.03
C SER A 2 12.13 14.48 21.13
N GLU A 3 11.13 13.69 21.51
CA GLU A 3 11.26 12.23 21.52
C GLU A 3 11.69 11.75 20.12
N PRO A 4 12.63 10.80 20.01
CA PRO A 4 13.00 10.25 18.72
C PRO A 4 11.78 9.55 18.12
N GLU A 5 11.38 9.98 16.92
CA GLU A 5 10.36 9.29 16.12
C GLU A 5 10.79 7.83 15.92
N ARG A 6 10.16 6.94 16.68
CA ARG A 6 10.32 5.51 16.45
C ARG A 6 9.48 5.17 15.24
N LEU A 7 10.14 4.96 14.10
CA LEU A 7 9.54 4.32 12.93
C LEU A 7 9.12 2.89 13.30
N GLN A 8 7.90 2.77 13.84
CA GLN A 8 7.31 1.49 14.18
C GLN A 8 6.89 0.80 12.89
N ARG A 9 7.54 -0.31 12.55
CA ARG A 9 7.08 -1.18 11.45
C ARG A 9 5.71 -1.72 11.84
N ALA A 10 4.66 -1.27 11.14
CA ALA A 10 3.30 -1.78 11.30
C ALA A 10 3.30 -3.31 11.07
N PRO A 11 3.13 -4.15 12.13
CA PRO A 11 2.96 -5.59 11.94
C PRO A 11 1.66 -5.87 11.18
N GLN A 12 1.52 -7.04 10.54
CA GLN A 12 0.20 -7.44 10.03
C GLN A 12 -0.76 -7.66 11.21
N TYR A 13 -1.85 -6.89 11.23
CA TYR A 13 -2.86 -6.92 12.29
C TYR A 13 -3.93 -7.97 11.99
N TRP A 14 -3.79 -9.14 12.60
CA TRP A 14 -4.93 -10.01 12.89
C TRP A 14 -5.42 -9.72 14.31
N PRO A 15 -6.74 -9.78 14.57
CA PRO A 15 -7.26 -9.76 15.93
C PRO A 15 -6.56 -10.83 16.78
N THR A 16 -6.06 -10.40 17.92
CA THR A 16 -5.36 -11.23 18.90
C THR A 16 -6.20 -11.35 20.16
N LEU A 17 -5.88 -12.36 20.97
CA LEU A 17 -6.54 -12.58 22.27
C LEU A 17 -6.39 -11.39 23.25
N VAL A 18 -5.47 -10.46 22.98
CA VAL A 18 -5.22 -9.29 23.82
C VAL A 18 -6.17 -8.14 23.50
N ASP A 19 -6.78 -8.12 22.31
CA ASP A 19 -7.60 -6.99 21.85
C ASP A 19 -8.82 -6.74 22.74
N SER A 20 -9.43 -7.79 23.31
CA SER A 20 -10.54 -7.66 24.26
C SER A 20 -10.17 -6.99 25.59
N TYR A 21 -8.87 -6.92 25.92
CA TYR A 21 -8.35 -6.34 27.17
C TYR A 21 -7.68 -4.98 26.96
N ARG A 22 -7.74 -4.46 25.74
CA ARG A 22 -7.02 -3.28 25.30
C ARG A 22 -7.36 -2.03 26.10
N ASP A 23 -8.64 -1.78 26.35
CA ASP A 23 -9.09 -0.59 27.08
C ASP A 23 -8.59 -0.59 28.53
N HIS A 24 -8.53 -1.76 29.16
CA HIS A 24 -7.93 -1.94 30.49
C HIS A 24 -6.44 -1.59 30.47
N LEU A 25 -5.69 -2.18 29.53
CA LEU A 25 -4.25 -1.92 29.38
C LEU A 25 -3.96 -0.44 29.11
N ARG A 26 -4.80 0.22 28.32
CA ARG A 26 -4.67 1.65 27.99
C ARG A 26 -4.91 2.52 29.21
N ARG A 27 -5.95 2.24 30.00
CA ARG A 27 -6.24 2.94 31.26
C ARG A 27 -5.08 2.81 32.24
N ARG A 28 -4.58 1.59 32.44
CA ARG A 28 -3.47 1.33 33.39
C ARG A 28 -2.17 2.01 33.00
N ARG A 29 -1.86 2.09 31.70
CA ARG A 29 -0.70 2.85 31.20
C ARG A 29 -0.86 4.37 31.32
N ALA A 30 -2.08 4.88 31.23
CA ALA A 30 -2.34 6.29 31.47
C ALA A 30 -2.23 6.67 32.96
N GLU A 31 -2.62 5.76 33.86
CA GLU A 31 -2.48 5.92 35.31
C GLU A 31 -1.02 5.81 35.78
N ASP A 32 -0.29 4.81 35.29
CA ASP A 32 1.13 4.60 35.61
C ASP A 32 1.89 4.13 34.34
N PRO A 33 2.66 5.03 33.71
CA PRO A 33 3.45 4.71 32.53
C PRO A 33 4.58 3.69 32.77
N ALA A 34 5.03 3.53 34.02
CA ALA A 34 6.17 2.69 34.40
C ALA A 34 5.75 1.27 34.85
N VAL A 35 4.46 0.91 34.78
CA VAL A 35 3.97 -0.40 35.21
C VAL A 35 4.72 -1.52 34.48
N PRO A 36 5.31 -2.49 35.21
CA PRO A 36 5.94 -3.65 34.60
C PRO A 36 4.94 -4.47 33.79
N VAL A 37 5.34 -4.93 32.60
CA VAL A 37 4.48 -5.75 31.71
C VAL A 37 3.98 -7.02 32.39
N LEU A 38 4.76 -7.58 33.33
CA LEU A 38 4.35 -8.74 34.13
C LEU A 38 3.15 -8.43 35.04
N HIS A 39 3.08 -7.22 35.57
CA HIS A 39 1.94 -6.79 36.39
C HIS A 39 0.68 -6.68 35.53
N LEU A 40 0.78 -6.04 34.35
CA LEU A 40 -0.30 -5.97 33.38
C LEU A 40 -0.78 -7.36 32.94
N PHE A 41 0.13 -8.32 32.78
CA PHE A 41 -0.22 -9.70 32.45
C PHE A 41 -1.05 -10.38 33.53
N ASN A 42 -0.66 -10.23 34.80
CA ASN A 42 -1.39 -10.81 35.93
C ASN A 42 -2.78 -10.18 36.07
N GLU A 43 -2.90 -8.86 35.86
CA GLU A 43 -4.19 -8.16 35.85
C GLU A 43 -5.13 -8.72 34.77
N ILE A 44 -4.68 -8.80 33.51
CA ILE A 44 -5.54 -9.33 32.45
C ILE A 44 -5.80 -10.84 32.59
N LYS A 45 -4.87 -11.59 33.20
CA LYS A 45 -5.08 -13.01 33.55
C LYS A 45 -6.22 -13.17 34.55
N ALA A 46 -6.29 -12.31 35.56
CA ALA A 46 -7.41 -12.29 36.51
C ALA A 46 -8.75 -11.93 35.83
N LEU A 47 -8.71 -11.12 34.78
CA LEU A 47 -9.86 -10.79 33.92
C LEU A 47 -10.20 -11.90 32.89
N GLY A 48 -9.54 -13.06 32.95
CA GLY A 48 -9.84 -14.22 32.12
C GLY A 48 -9.03 -14.35 30.84
N TYR A 49 -7.92 -13.61 30.69
CA TYR A 49 -7.10 -13.67 29.46
C TYR A 49 -6.53 -15.08 29.20
N PRO A 50 -6.88 -15.74 28.08
CA PRO A 50 -6.42 -17.11 27.81
C PRO A 50 -5.03 -17.17 27.18
N GLY A 51 -4.49 -16.04 26.70
CA GLY A 51 -3.22 -16.01 25.95
C GLY A 51 -1.95 -16.06 26.81
N SER A 52 -0.80 -16.00 26.14
CA SER A 52 0.53 -16.09 26.75
C SER A 52 1.15 -14.73 27.07
N PHE A 53 2.11 -14.70 28.00
CA PHE A 53 2.86 -13.48 28.35
C PHE A 53 3.57 -12.89 27.13
N ASN A 54 4.19 -13.74 26.29
CA ASN A 54 4.87 -13.31 25.07
C ASN A 54 3.93 -12.62 24.09
N LEU A 55 2.67 -13.04 23.99
CA LEU A 55 1.69 -12.39 23.13
C LEU A 55 1.36 -10.98 23.64
N LEU A 56 1.16 -10.79 24.95
CA LEU A 56 0.99 -9.47 25.55
C LEU A 56 2.23 -8.59 25.37
N TYR A 57 3.42 -9.13 25.65
CA TYR A 57 4.67 -8.39 25.50
C TYR A 57 4.86 -7.91 24.06
N ARG A 58 4.61 -8.77 23.08
CA ARG A 58 4.64 -8.40 21.66
C ARG A 58 3.56 -7.38 21.30
N TYR A 59 2.36 -7.52 21.85
CA TYR A 59 1.25 -6.59 21.63
C TYR A 59 1.61 -5.18 22.09
N ILE A 60 2.20 -5.07 23.28
CA ILE A 60 2.64 -3.80 23.87
C ILE A 60 3.82 -3.20 23.11
N THR A 61 4.86 -3.99 22.81
CA THR A 61 6.06 -3.51 22.09
C THR A 61 5.76 -3.06 20.66
N GLN A 62 4.69 -3.58 20.06
CA GLN A 62 4.15 -3.14 18.77
C GLN A 62 3.27 -1.88 18.87
N GLY A 63 3.18 -1.24 20.04
CA GLY A 63 2.37 -0.03 20.26
C GLY A 63 0.86 -0.25 20.16
N ARG A 64 0.39 -1.51 20.22
CA ARG A 64 -1.03 -1.82 19.95
C ARG A 64 -1.97 -1.33 21.05
N VAL A 65 -1.48 -1.13 22.26
CA VAL A 65 -2.29 -0.59 23.37
C VAL A 65 -2.65 0.87 23.07
N GLU A 66 -1.70 1.65 22.58
CA GLU A 66 -1.82 3.09 22.35
C GLU A 66 -2.42 3.41 20.97
N ALA A 67 -2.20 2.57 19.95
CA ALA A 67 -2.52 2.91 18.56
C ALA A 67 -4.02 3.00 18.26
N ASP A 68 -4.67 4.17 18.35
CA ASP A 68 -6.13 4.33 18.17
C ASP A 68 -6.74 3.66 16.93
N ARG A 69 -5.95 3.49 15.87
CA ARG A 69 -6.33 2.74 14.68
C ARG A 69 -5.43 1.54 14.46
N LEU A 70 -6.00 0.46 13.95
CA LEU A 70 -5.22 -0.65 13.40
C LEU A 70 -4.37 -0.11 12.24
N PRO A 71 -3.03 -0.22 12.31
CA PRO A 71 -2.16 0.16 11.21
C PRO A 71 -2.53 -0.56 9.93
N ILE A 72 -2.70 0.23 8.88
CA ILE A 72 -2.84 -0.28 7.52
C ILE A 72 -1.46 -0.70 7.01
N SER A 73 -1.39 -1.82 6.28
CA SER A 73 -0.14 -2.16 5.61
C SER A 73 0.12 -1.18 4.45
N PRO A 74 1.38 -0.82 4.15
CA PRO A 74 1.71 0.04 3.01
C PRO A 74 1.10 -0.46 1.70
N CYS A 75 1.11 -1.79 1.46
CA CYS A 75 0.49 -2.39 0.29
C CYS A 75 -1.04 -2.21 0.25
N ARG A 76 -1.71 -2.29 1.41
CA ARG A 76 -3.15 -2.08 1.48
C ARG A 76 -3.50 -0.61 1.24
N LEU A 77 -2.72 0.32 1.79
CA LEU A 77 -2.88 1.75 1.53
C LEU A 77 -2.65 2.08 0.05
N ALA A 78 -1.55 1.60 -0.53
CA ALA A 78 -1.26 1.78 -1.96
C ALA A 78 -2.39 1.21 -2.83
N ARG A 79 -2.93 0.04 -2.49
CA ARG A 79 -4.08 -0.53 -3.20
C ARG A 79 -5.31 0.37 -3.11
N LEU A 80 -5.62 0.92 -1.94
CA LEU A 80 -6.74 1.85 -1.78
C LEU A 80 -6.54 3.13 -2.59
N LEU A 81 -5.35 3.73 -2.54
CA LEU A 81 -4.99 4.93 -3.31
C LEU A 81 -5.10 4.73 -4.83
N LEU A 82 -4.68 3.57 -5.33
CA LEU A 82 -4.69 3.24 -6.76
C LEU A 82 -6.04 2.68 -7.25
N THR A 83 -7.03 2.51 -6.37
CA THR A 83 -8.37 2.05 -6.76
C THR A 83 -9.22 3.25 -7.18
N GLN A 84 -9.96 3.12 -8.29
CA GLN A 84 -10.90 4.15 -8.71
C GLN A 84 -11.91 4.47 -7.58
N PRO A 85 -12.11 5.75 -7.20
CA PRO A 85 -12.93 6.14 -6.07
C PRO A 85 -14.37 5.59 -6.09
N ASP A 86 -14.96 5.43 -7.28
CA ASP A 86 -16.31 4.90 -7.47
C ASP A 86 -16.42 3.40 -7.13
N ASN A 87 -15.31 2.67 -7.23
CA ASN A 87 -15.25 1.23 -6.94
C ASN A 87 -14.95 0.95 -5.46
N LEU A 88 -14.69 1.98 -4.66
CA LEU A 88 -14.46 1.85 -3.22
C LEU A 88 -15.78 1.80 -2.47
N LYS A 89 -15.91 0.83 -1.56
CA LYS A 89 -16.95 0.83 -0.53
C LYS A 89 -16.82 2.06 0.35
N ASP A 90 -17.93 2.56 0.89
CA ASP A 90 -17.94 3.76 1.73
C ASP A 90 -17.02 3.66 2.96
N GLU A 91 -16.92 2.47 3.57
CA GLU A 91 -15.98 2.19 4.66
C GLU A 91 -14.51 2.43 4.26
N HIS A 92 -14.15 2.03 3.04
CA HIS A 92 -12.79 2.18 2.52
C HIS A 92 -12.52 3.61 2.03
N ARG A 93 -13.54 4.29 1.51
CA ARG A 93 -13.45 5.71 1.12
C ARG A 93 -13.17 6.58 2.35
N ARG A 94 -13.95 6.41 3.42
CA ARG A 94 -13.73 7.12 4.70
C ARG A 94 -12.35 6.83 5.29
N LEU A 95 -11.94 5.55 5.29
CA LEU A 95 -10.61 5.18 5.75
C LEU A 95 -9.51 5.82 4.91
N LEU A 96 -9.67 5.88 3.59
CA LEU A 96 -8.71 6.50 2.70
C LEU A 96 -8.62 8.00 2.97
N ASP A 97 -9.75 8.70 3.07
CA ASP A 97 -9.79 10.14 3.34
C ASP A 97 -9.13 10.48 4.69
N ASP A 98 -9.45 9.70 5.73
CA ASP A 98 -8.82 9.81 7.06
C ASP A 98 -7.29 9.66 7.00
N LEU A 99 -6.80 8.73 6.17
CA LEU A 99 -5.37 8.45 6.04
C LEU A 99 -4.65 9.50 5.19
N THR A 100 -5.28 9.97 4.10
CA THR A 100 -4.69 10.96 3.21
C THR A 100 -4.63 12.35 3.83
N THR A 101 -5.52 12.65 4.78
CA THR A 101 -5.55 13.95 5.49
C THR A 101 -4.67 13.99 6.74
N THR A 102 -3.94 12.90 7.06
CA THR A 102 -3.14 12.82 8.29
C THR A 102 -1.88 13.70 8.23
N CYS A 103 -1.25 13.85 7.05
CA CYS A 103 -0.08 14.72 6.88
C CYS A 103 -0.03 15.33 5.46
N PRO A 104 0.63 16.48 5.27
CA PRO A 104 0.70 17.17 3.97
C PRO A 104 1.22 16.29 2.83
N GLU A 105 2.23 15.47 3.09
CA GLU A 105 2.86 14.58 2.11
C GLU A 105 1.87 13.55 1.56
N MET A 106 0.93 13.09 2.41
CA MET A 106 -0.11 12.14 2.02
C MET A 106 -1.24 12.81 1.22
N ILE A 107 -1.52 14.09 1.47
CA ILE A 107 -2.44 14.89 0.67
C ILE A 107 -1.87 15.04 -0.74
N ASP A 108 -0.64 15.54 -0.83
CA ASP A 108 0.05 15.76 -2.11
C ASP A 108 0.18 14.47 -2.90
N LEU A 109 0.54 13.36 -2.25
CA LEU A 109 0.63 12.05 -2.90
C LEU A 109 -0.72 11.60 -3.46
N ALA A 110 -1.80 11.76 -2.70
CA ALA A 110 -3.13 11.35 -3.14
C ALA A 110 -3.61 12.19 -4.34
N GLU A 111 -3.34 13.50 -4.34
CA GLU A 111 -3.65 14.40 -5.45
C GLU A 111 -2.84 14.06 -6.70
N LEU A 112 -1.53 13.81 -6.56
CA LEU A 112 -0.66 13.38 -7.66
C LEU A 112 -1.11 12.05 -8.26
N VAL A 113 -1.50 11.07 -7.44
CA VAL A 113 -2.01 9.78 -7.92
C VAL A 113 -3.33 9.96 -8.67
N ARG A 114 -4.27 10.75 -8.14
CA ARG A 114 -5.57 10.99 -8.78
C ARG A 114 -5.42 11.72 -10.11
N SER A 115 -4.66 12.81 -10.15
CA SER A 115 -4.38 13.58 -11.37
C SER A 115 -3.62 12.76 -12.42
N PHE A 116 -2.68 11.90 -12.00
CA PHE A 116 -2.02 10.99 -12.94
C PHE A 116 -2.99 9.95 -13.51
N ALA A 117 -3.91 9.43 -12.69
CA ALA A 117 -4.90 8.47 -13.13
C ALA A 117 -5.83 9.04 -14.22
N ASP A 118 -6.13 10.35 -14.16
CA ASP A 118 -6.88 11.03 -15.21
C ASP A 118 -6.13 11.06 -16.55
N LEU A 119 -4.80 11.21 -16.54
CA LEU A 119 -3.95 11.15 -17.74
C LEU A 119 -3.96 9.78 -18.42
N ILE A 120 -4.21 8.70 -17.67
CA ILE A 120 -4.27 7.33 -18.23
C ILE A 120 -5.43 7.20 -19.24
N ARG A 121 -6.46 8.05 -19.16
CA ARG A 121 -7.51 8.11 -20.18
C ARG A 121 -7.03 8.98 -21.34
N PRO A 122 -6.78 8.42 -22.54
CA PRO A 122 -6.11 9.17 -23.59
C PRO A 122 -6.93 10.34 -24.11
N ARG A 123 -6.27 11.50 -24.29
CA ARG A 123 -6.82 12.74 -24.88
C ARG A 123 -5.71 13.55 -25.54
N ASP A 124 -6.05 14.32 -26.56
CA ASP A 124 -5.05 15.10 -27.32
C ASP A 124 -4.33 16.15 -26.46
N ASP A 125 -5.02 16.73 -25.47
CA ASP A 125 -4.49 17.74 -24.54
C ASP A 125 -3.64 17.14 -23.39
N ASN A 126 -3.58 15.81 -23.26
CA ASN A 126 -2.82 15.18 -22.19
C ASN A 126 -1.30 15.36 -22.32
N ALA A 127 -0.77 15.71 -23.49
CA ALA A 127 0.66 16.00 -23.63
C ALA A 127 1.09 17.16 -22.71
N ASP A 128 0.35 18.26 -22.76
CA ASP A 128 0.58 19.45 -21.94
C ASP A 128 0.26 19.17 -20.47
N HIS A 129 -0.83 18.46 -20.19
CA HIS A 129 -1.18 18.07 -18.81
C HIS A 129 -0.14 17.15 -18.18
N LEU A 130 0.49 16.26 -18.95
CA LEU A 130 1.57 15.40 -18.48
C LEU A 130 2.81 16.21 -18.11
N ASP A 131 3.17 17.24 -18.88
CA ASP A 131 4.28 18.14 -18.54
C ASP A 131 4.00 18.95 -17.28
N ALA A 132 2.79 19.49 -17.17
CA ALA A 132 2.34 20.18 -15.95
C ALA A 132 2.39 19.25 -14.73
N TRP A 133 1.89 18.01 -14.89
CA TRP A 133 1.91 17.01 -13.82
C TRP A 133 3.34 16.66 -13.38
N ILE A 134 4.25 16.45 -14.34
CA ILE A 134 5.66 16.19 -14.07
C ILE A 134 6.31 17.36 -13.33
N ALA A 135 6.01 18.60 -13.71
CA ALA A 135 6.54 19.79 -13.05
C ALA A 135 6.05 19.89 -11.60
N THR A 136 4.75 19.68 -11.37
CA THR A 136 4.16 19.65 -10.02
C THR A 136 4.81 18.55 -9.17
N ALA A 137 4.88 17.32 -9.69
CA ALA A 137 5.43 16.17 -8.96
C ALA A 137 6.92 16.33 -8.60
N ARG A 138 7.69 17.14 -9.36
CA ARG A 138 9.09 17.49 -9.04
C ARG A 138 9.20 18.58 -7.98
N ALA A 139 8.23 19.48 -7.91
CA ALA A 139 8.21 20.57 -6.95
C ALA A 139 7.72 20.11 -5.56
N THR A 140 6.88 19.07 -5.52
CA THR A 140 6.43 18.44 -4.28
C THR A 140 7.58 17.75 -3.54
N ASP A 141 7.63 17.87 -2.21
CA ASP A 141 8.63 17.22 -1.35
C ASP A 141 8.38 15.70 -1.17
N LEU A 142 8.31 14.98 -2.28
CA LEU A 142 8.10 13.53 -2.33
C LEU A 142 9.30 12.86 -3.03
N PRO A 143 10.46 12.75 -2.36
CA PRO A 143 11.70 12.29 -3.00
C PRO A 143 11.60 10.88 -3.59
N HIS A 144 10.72 10.05 -3.05
CA HIS A 144 10.46 8.70 -3.56
C HIS A 144 9.77 8.69 -4.94
N LEU A 145 9.07 9.77 -5.33
CA LEU A 145 8.48 9.92 -6.67
C LEU A 145 9.49 10.36 -7.72
N HIS A 146 10.64 10.94 -7.33
CA HIS A 146 11.63 11.40 -8.30
C HIS A 146 12.16 10.30 -9.21
N ALA A 147 12.26 9.05 -8.70
CA ALA A 147 12.65 7.91 -9.52
C ALA A 147 11.61 7.58 -10.61
N PHE A 148 10.33 7.64 -10.27
CA PHE A 148 9.24 7.47 -11.21
C PHE A 148 9.28 8.55 -12.30
N ILE A 149 9.43 9.82 -11.89
CA ILE A 149 9.52 10.94 -12.83
C ILE A 149 10.71 10.77 -13.78
N ARG A 150 11.89 10.37 -13.28
CA ARG A 150 13.04 10.09 -14.16
C ARG A 150 12.73 9.02 -15.20
N GLY A 151 11.99 7.98 -14.84
CA GLY A 151 11.51 6.97 -15.78
C GLY A 151 10.61 7.56 -16.86
N LEU A 152 9.66 8.42 -16.49
CA LEU A 152 8.79 9.10 -17.46
C LEU A 152 9.57 9.96 -18.47
N HIS A 153 10.67 10.58 -18.02
CA HIS A 153 11.55 11.36 -18.90
C HIS A 153 12.37 10.50 -19.86
N GLN A 154 12.80 9.31 -19.43
CA GLN A 154 13.59 8.39 -20.27
C GLN A 154 12.75 7.87 -21.45
N ASP A 155 11.47 7.57 -21.20
CA ASP A 155 10.54 7.05 -22.19
C ASP A 155 9.54 8.11 -22.66
N ARG A 156 9.94 9.39 -22.70
CA ARG A 156 9.03 10.55 -22.89
C ARG A 156 8.07 10.39 -24.06
N ASP A 157 8.59 10.07 -25.25
CA ASP A 157 7.78 9.94 -26.46
C ASP A 157 6.74 8.80 -26.33
N ALA A 158 7.14 7.69 -25.71
CA ALA A 158 6.26 6.55 -25.49
C ALA A 158 5.20 6.85 -24.43
N VAL A 159 5.55 7.54 -23.35
CA VAL A 159 4.60 7.96 -22.30
C VAL A 159 3.60 8.96 -22.87
N GLN A 160 4.06 9.96 -23.62
CA GLN A 160 3.19 10.92 -24.28
C GLN A 160 2.21 10.21 -25.22
N ALA A 161 2.71 9.31 -26.08
CA ALA A 161 1.86 8.51 -26.97
C ALA A 161 0.84 7.65 -26.19
N ALA A 162 1.22 7.09 -25.04
CA ALA A 162 0.32 6.29 -24.22
C ALA A 162 -0.83 7.09 -23.59
N VAL A 163 -0.64 8.39 -23.36
CA VAL A 163 -1.68 9.27 -22.79
C VAL A 163 -2.40 10.12 -23.83
N THR A 164 -1.97 10.14 -25.09
CA THR A 164 -2.66 10.89 -26.17
C THR A 164 -3.34 10.00 -27.20
N LEU A 165 -2.79 8.82 -27.47
CA LEU A 165 -3.31 7.93 -28.52
C LEU A 165 -4.28 6.89 -27.95
N PRO A 166 -5.24 6.39 -28.75
CA PRO A 166 -6.16 5.33 -28.33
C PRO A 166 -5.51 3.94 -28.31
N PHE A 167 -4.21 3.83 -28.60
CA PHE A 167 -3.50 2.56 -28.67
C PHE A 167 -3.01 2.11 -27.30
N HIS A 168 -3.19 0.83 -26.99
CA HIS A 168 -2.72 0.25 -25.74
C HIS A 168 -2.03 -1.10 -25.96
N ASN A 169 -1.05 -1.43 -25.10
CA ASN A 169 -0.33 -2.71 -25.18
C ASN A 169 -1.07 -3.89 -24.53
N GLY A 170 -2.32 -3.70 -24.06
CA GLY A 170 -3.07 -4.73 -23.32
C GLY A 170 -3.22 -6.06 -24.07
N GLY A 171 -3.51 -6.04 -25.37
CA GLY A 171 -3.61 -7.26 -26.18
C GLY A 171 -2.27 -7.99 -26.31
N THR A 172 -1.22 -7.25 -26.65
CA THR A 172 0.16 -7.77 -26.78
C THR A 172 0.66 -8.35 -25.46
N GLU A 173 0.46 -7.65 -24.35
CA GLU A 173 0.83 -8.11 -23.01
C GLU A 173 0.03 -9.34 -22.59
N GLY A 174 -1.25 -9.43 -22.97
CA GLY A 174 -2.08 -10.62 -22.76
C GLY A 174 -1.50 -11.84 -23.46
N VAL A 175 -1.13 -11.72 -24.74
CA VAL A 175 -0.49 -12.78 -25.52
C VAL A 175 0.87 -13.16 -24.91
N ASN A 176 1.71 -12.17 -24.56
CA ASN A 176 2.99 -12.40 -23.90
C ASN A 176 2.82 -13.15 -22.57
N THR A 177 1.80 -12.78 -21.78
CA THR A 177 1.51 -13.42 -20.50
C THR A 177 1.05 -14.87 -20.68
N LYS A 178 0.17 -15.13 -21.66
CA LYS A 178 -0.26 -16.50 -22.02
C LYS A 178 0.93 -17.35 -22.42
N THR A 179 1.78 -16.82 -23.31
CA THR A 179 3.00 -17.50 -23.77
C THR A 179 3.97 -17.79 -22.62
N LYS A 180 4.27 -16.79 -21.78
CA LYS A 180 5.11 -16.95 -20.58
C LYS A 180 4.53 -17.99 -19.61
N ARG A 181 3.21 -18.06 -19.45
CA ARG A 181 2.56 -19.09 -18.63
C ARG A 181 2.77 -20.49 -19.19
N ILE A 182 2.56 -20.69 -20.48
CA ILE A 182 2.79 -21.99 -21.15
C ILE A 182 4.26 -22.41 -21.01
N MET A 183 5.21 -21.48 -21.22
CA MET A 183 6.63 -21.75 -21.02
C MET A 183 6.96 -22.17 -19.59
N ARG A 184 6.44 -21.46 -18.57
CA ARG A 184 6.69 -21.77 -17.15
C ARG A 184 6.13 -23.13 -16.72
N GLN A 185 5.02 -23.57 -17.31
CA GLN A 185 4.49 -24.93 -17.09
C GLN A 185 5.45 -26.04 -17.58
N MET A 186 6.40 -25.70 -18.44
CA MET A 186 7.30 -26.64 -19.11
C MET A 186 8.77 -26.34 -18.83
N HIS A 187 9.09 -25.68 -17.72
CA HIS A 187 10.47 -25.32 -17.38
C HIS A 187 11.42 -26.52 -17.54
N GLY A 188 12.37 -26.41 -18.50
CA GLY A 188 13.37 -27.43 -18.82
C GLY A 188 12.87 -28.63 -19.63
N ARG A 189 11.62 -28.66 -20.09
CA ARG A 189 10.96 -29.85 -20.66
C ARG A 189 10.46 -29.69 -22.10
N ALA A 190 10.59 -28.51 -22.71
CA ALA A 190 10.10 -28.26 -24.07
C ALA A 190 11.11 -27.51 -24.94
N GLY A 191 11.46 -28.10 -26.09
CA GLY A 191 12.10 -27.40 -27.20
C GLY A 191 11.09 -26.58 -28.01
N PHE A 192 11.59 -25.79 -28.98
CA PHE A 192 10.79 -24.86 -29.78
C PHE A 192 9.55 -25.51 -30.41
N THR A 193 9.67 -26.70 -31.01
CA THR A 193 8.58 -27.41 -31.68
C THR A 193 7.40 -27.68 -30.74
N LEU A 194 7.68 -28.19 -29.54
CA LEU A 194 6.65 -28.50 -28.55
C LEU A 194 6.01 -27.23 -27.99
N LEU A 195 6.81 -26.18 -27.79
CA LEU A 195 6.31 -24.89 -27.34
C LEU A 195 5.39 -24.25 -28.39
N ARG A 196 5.78 -24.26 -29.67
CA ARG A 196 4.97 -23.79 -30.79
C ARG A 196 3.63 -24.52 -30.86
N HIS A 197 3.64 -25.85 -30.77
CA HIS A 197 2.40 -26.65 -30.74
C HIS A 197 1.47 -26.23 -29.61
N ARG A 198 1.99 -26.07 -28.39
CA ARG A 198 1.14 -25.69 -27.24
C ARG A 198 0.62 -24.26 -27.31
N ILE A 199 1.37 -23.33 -27.91
CA ILE A 199 0.90 -21.95 -28.08
C ILE A 199 -0.22 -21.89 -29.14
N LEU A 200 -0.07 -22.59 -30.26
CA LEU A 200 -1.04 -22.55 -31.36
C LEU A 200 -2.35 -23.31 -31.04
N LEU A 201 -2.33 -24.27 -30.11
CA LEU A 201 -3.49 -25.09 -29.74
C LEU A 201 -4.22 -24.65 -28.45
N ALA A 202 -3.71 -23.64 -27.75
CA ALA A 202 -4.27 -23.12 -26.50
C ALA A 202 -5.16 -21.90 -26.73
#